data_AF-A0A661ANE4-F1
#
_entry.id   AF-A0A661ANE4-F1
#
_cell.length_a   1.000
_cell.length_b   1.000
_cell.length_c   1.000
_cell.angle_alpha   90.00
_cell.angle_beta   90.00
_cell.angle_gamma   90.00
#
_symmetry.space_group_name_H-M   'P 1'
#
loop_
_entity.id
_entity.type
_entity.pdbx_description
1 polymer ?
#
loop_
_entity_poly.entity_id
_entity_poly.type
_entity_poly.pdbx_seq_one_letter_code
_entity_poly.pdbx_strand_id
1 'polypeptide(L)'
;MRTNRDRLVKIAVQGKIAYPVKRDTTHAVDGNGVPFALPGIGGITYNVKVGDCVSGWAADHVEPGVSLIVDEKDRSGPLNRGFNFYACVGNEAVVVSGDAKGGKGVVIGHHGGAEHVIVDFPQDVIEKLTFDDKVLIKGYGQGLELLDYPDVKVYNLDPDLLEKMGIEEKDGKLRVPVAAKVPGYLMGSGVGSPSTVTGDYDIMTLDRDTVKEFGLDKLRFGDFVAIMDHDNTYGRAWRKGAVTIGIVIHSDCRYAGHGPGVTTLMSSAKPIIEPVISEDANIGKILGIGKWREA
;
A
#
# COMPACT_ATOMS: atom_id res chain seq x y z
N MET A 1 -0.11 -11.99 20.62
CA MET A 1 0.14 -10.54 20.65
C MET A 1 -1.04 -9.81 21.24
N ARG A 2 -0.82 -9.03 22.30
CA ARG A 2 -1.86 -8.25 22.98
C ARG A 2 -1.97 -6.84 22.36
N THR A 3 -3.19 -6.41 22.07
CA THR A 3 -3.47 -5.11 21.45
C THR A 3 -4.56 -4.35 22.19
N ASN A 4 -4.76 -3.08 21.84
CA ASN A 4 -5.88 -2.23 22.30
C ASN A 4 -7.12 -2.32 21.38
N ARG A 5 -7.27 -3.42 20.61
CA ARG A 5 -8.29 -3.58 19.56
C ARG A 5 -9.72 -3.29 20.02
N ASP A 6 -10.05 -3.64 21.26
CA ASP A 6 -11.35 -3.43 21.91
C ASP A 6 -11.69 -1.94 22.11
N ARG A 7 -10.69 -1.06 22.06
CA ARG A 7 -10.82 0.39 22.22
C ARG A 7 -10.78 1.16 20.90
N LEU A 8 -10.56 0.47 19.78
CA LEU A 8 -10.50 1.11 18.47
C LEU A 8 -11.88 1.50 17.97
N VAL A 9 -11.94 2.67 17.34
CA VAL A 9 -13.16 3.17 16.71
C VAL A 9 -13.23 2.68 15.28
N LYS A 10 -14.37 2.12 14.90
CA LYS A 10 -14.72 1.78 13.53
C LYS A 10 -15.65 2.85 12.98
N ILE A 11 -15.24 3.52 11.90
CA ILE A 11 -15.98 4.64 11.30
C ILE A 11 -16.22 4.40 9.82
N ALA A 12 -17.38 4.79 9.33
CA ALA A 12 -17.69 4.71 7.91
C ALA A 12 -17.05 5.91 7.18
N VAL A 13 -16.29 5.63 6.13
CA VAL A 13 -15.79 6.65 5.19
C VAL A 13 -16.18 6.26 3.78
N GLN A 14 -16.53 7.24 2.95
CA GLN A 14 -17.05 7.00 1.61
C GLN A 14 -16.23 7.76 0.58
N GLY A 15 -15.81 7.04 -0.46
CA GLY A 15 -15.20 7.61 -1.65
C GLY A 15 -16.02 7.27 -2.89
N LYS A 16 -15.52 7.71 -4.04
CA LYS A 16 -15.95 7.33 -5.38
C LYS A 16 -14.77 6.75 -6.14
N ILE A 17 -15.04 6.10 -7.26
CA ILE A 17 -13.97 5.66 -8.16
C ILE A 17 -13.24 6.89 -8.71
N ALA A 18 -11.91 6.89 -8.60
CA ALA A 18 -11.05 7.93 -9.13
C ALA A 18 -10.88 7.74 -10.64
N TYR A 19 -11.00 8.82 -11.42
CA TYR A 19 -10.66 8.76 -12.84
C TYR A 19 -9.16 8.47 -13.03
N PRO A 20 -8.77 7.76 -14.11
CA PRO A 20 -7.36 7.67 -14.49
C PRO A 20 -6.83 9.08 -14.79
N VAL A 21 -5.66 9.43 -14.24
CA VAL A 21 -5.15 10.79 -14.31
C VAL A 21 -3.85 10.86 -15.10
N LYS A 22 -3.86 11.68 -16.14
CA LYS A 22 -2.64 12.14 -16.81
C LYS A 22 -2.44 13.62 -16.47
N ARG A 23 -1.38 13.93 -15.72
CA ARG A 23 -1.09 15.31 -15.27
C ARG A 23 -0.65 16.24 -16.42
N ASP A 24 -0.05 15.67 -17.46
CA ASP A 24 0.39 16.40 -18.65
C ASP A 24 0.17 15.58 -19.93
N THR A 25 -0.17 16.26 -21.01
CA THR A 25 -0.25 15.74 -22.38
C THR A 25 1.13 15.52 -23.03
N THR A 26 2.21 16.01 -22.44
CA THR A 26 3.58 15.80 -22.93
C THR A 26 4.17 14.45 -22.53
N HIS A 27 5.32 14.11 -23.11
CA HIS A 27 6.07 12.92 -22.69
C HIS A 27 6.66 13.16 -21.30
N ALA A 28 6.52 12.15 -20.46
CA ALA A 28 7.32 12.01 -19.25
C ALA A 28 8.77 11.68 -19.61
N VAL A 29 9.70 11.84 -18.68
CA VAL A 29 11.13 11.55 -18.89
C VAL A 29 11.60 10.56 -17.83
N ASP A 30 12.21 9.46 -18.24
CA ASP A 30 12.70 8.43 -17.31
C ASP A 30 14.03 8.84 -16.64
N GLY A 31 14.49 8.00 -15.70
CA GLY A 31 15.75 8.24 -14.97
C GLY A 31 17.03 8.27 -15.82
N ASN A 32 16.96 7.86 -17.09
CA ASN A 32 18.05 7.94 -18.06
C ASN A 32 17.88 9.10 -19.06
N GLY A 33 16.85 9.94 -18.89
CA GLY A 33 16.56 11.04 -19.79
C GLY A 33 15.79 10.63 -21.06
N VAL A 34 15.20 9.43 -21.10
CA VAL A 34 14.44 8.94 -22.27
C VAL A 34 12.96 9.30 -22.13
N PRO A 35 12.36 9.99 -23.12
CA PRO A 35 10.94 10.31 -23.08
C PRO A 35 10.04 9.08 -23.19
N PHE A 36 8.89 9.08 -22.50
CA PHE A 36 7.88 8.03 -22.59
C PHE A 36 6.44 8.55 -22.44
N ALA A 37 5.48 7.80 -22.98
CA ALA A 37 4.04 8.06 -22.85
C ALA A 37 3.31 6.75 -22.53
N LEU A 38 3.01 6.54 -21.24
CA LEU A 38 2.42 5.30 -20.73
C LEU A 38 1.19 5.57 -19.86
N PRO A 39 0.29 4.57 -19.68
CA PRO A 39 -0.73 4.55 -18.63
C PRO A 39 -0.12 4.64 -17.24
N GLY A 40 -0.90 5.12 -16.27
CA GLY A 40 -0.46 5.24 -14.88
C GLY A 40 -1.58 5.21 -13.85
N ILE A 41 -1.52 6.13 -12.89
CA ILE A 41 -2.39 6.17 -11.69
C ILE A 41 -3.90 6.35 -11.98
N GLY A 42 -4.71 5.91 -11.02
CA GLY A 42 -6.16 6.07 -11.00
C GLY A 42 -6.89 5.10 -11.89
N GLY A 43 -8.21 5.05 -11.73
CA GLY A 43 -9.08 4.28 -12.61
C GLY A 43 -9.53 2.93 -12.06
N ILE A 44 -10.08 2.17 -13.00
CA ILE A 44 -10.42 0.76 -12.86
C ILE A 44 -9.41 -0.01 -13.72
N THR A 45 -8.46 -0.68 -13.07
CA THR A 45 -7.42 -1.45 -13.74
C THR A 45 -7.86 -2.90 -13.88
N TYR A 46 -8.31 -3.26 -15.09
CA TYR A 46 -8.95 -4.56 -15.35
C TYR A 46 -7.99 -5.77 -15.31
N ASN A 47 -6.71 -5.57 -15.64
CA ASN A 47 -5.76 -6.65 -15.92
C ASN A 47 -4.52 -6.67 -15.00
N VAL A 48 -4.49 -5.85 -13.95
CA VAL A 48 -3.42 -5.84 -12.94
C VAL A 48 -4.06 -6.07 -11.57
N LYS A 49 -3.65 -7.14 -10.90
CA LYS A 49 -4.27 -7.64 -9.67
C LYS A 49 -3.25 -7.72 -8.54
N VAL A 50 -3.75 -7.74 -7.32
CA VAL A 50 -2.95 -8.13 -6.15
C VAL A 50 -2.34 -9.52 -6.40
N GLY A 51 -1.02 -9.63 -6.22
CA GLY A 51 -0.23 -10.82 -6.51
C GLY A 51 0.47 -10.84 -7.88
N ASP A 52 0.13 -9.93 -8.80
CA ASP A 52 0.93 -9.75 -10.02
C ASP A 52 2.28 -9.11 -9.69
N CYS A 53 3.28 -9.33 -10.54
CA CYS A 53 4.58 -8.67 -10.41
C CYS A 53 4.40 -7.15 -10.61
N VAL A 54 5.08 -6.34 -9.79
CA VAL A 54 5.07 -4.88 -9.93
C VAL A 54 5.90 -4.40 -11.12
N SER A 55 6.80 -5.24 -11.63
CA SER A 55 7.70 -4.96 -12.74
C SER A 55 7.20 -5.56 -14.06
N GLY A 56 7.67 -5.01 -15.19
CA GLY A 56 7.44 -5.57 -16.53
C GLY A 56 6.23 -5.02 -17.28
N TRP A 57 5.46 -4.13 -16.67
CA TRP A 57 4.34 -3.45 -17.33
C TRP A 57 4.82 -2.34 -18.26
N ALA A 58 4.14 -2.16 -19.39
CA ALA A 58 4.24 -0.96 -20.20
C ALA A 58 3.41 0.16 -19.56
N ALA A 59 3.83 0.59 -18.37
CA ALA A 59 3.10 1.48 -17.49
C ALA A 59 4.06 2.32 -16.61
N ASP A 60 3.51 3.29 -15.89
CA ASP A 60 4.20 4.09 -14.87
C ASP A 60 3.26 4.36 -13.68
N HIS A 61 3.59 3.89 -12.47
CA HIS A 61 2.73 3.99 -11.27
C HIS A 61 1.32 3.40 -11.44
N VAL A 62 1.16 2.26 -12.10
CA VAL A 62 -0.17 1.62 -12.17
C VAL A 62 -0.58 1.09 -10.80
N GLU A 63 -1.82 1.38 -10.44
CA GLU A 63 -2.48 0.91 -9.23
C GLU A 63 -3.34 -0.32 -9.56
N PRO A 64 -3.24 -1.44 -8.82
CA PRO A 64 -4.00 -2.65 -9.09
C PRO A 64 -5.47 -2.50 -8.67
N GLY A 65 -6.38 -3.14 -9.39
CA GLY A 65 -7.80 -3.13 -9.04
C GLY A 65 -8.45 -1.75 -9.24
N VAL A 66 -8.94 -1.14 -8.16
CA VAL A 66 -9.75 0.07 -8.24
C VAL A 66 -9.19 1.16 -7.34
N SER A 67 -8.94 2.33 -7.90
CA SER A 67 -8.50 3.51 -7.16
C SER A 67 -9.70 4.34 -6.74
N LEU A 68 -9.71 4.79 -5.49
CA LEU A 68 -10.79 5.56 -4.89
C LEU A 68 -10.30 6.92 -4.41
N ILE A 69 -11.17 7.92 -4.47
CA ILE A 69 -10.94 9.28 -3.98
C ILE A 69 -12.25 9.91 -3.53
N VAL A 70 -12.21 10.95 -2.69
CA VAL A 70 -13.43 11.71 -2.34
C VAL A 70 -13.62 12.86 -3.31
N ASP A 71 -12.61 13.72 -3.46
CA ASP A 71 -12.65 14.90 -4.31
C ASP A 71 -11.38 15.05 -5.15
N GLU A 72 -11.51 14.92 -6.46
CA GLU A 72 -10.36 15.03 -7.38
C GLU A 72 -9.89 16.47 -7.57
N LYS A 73 -10.75 17.46 -7.31
CA LYS A 73 -10.44 18.88 -7.47
C LYS A 73 -9.69 19.43 -6.26
N ASP A 74 -9.93 18.85 -5.08
CA ASP A 74 -9.27 19.21 -3.83
C ASP A 74 -8.52 18.02 -3.23
N ARG A 75 -7.52 17.49 -3.97
CA ARG A 75 -6.75 16.30 -3.57
C ARG A 75 -6.16 16.44 -2.17
N SER A 76 -5.58 17.60 -1.86
CA SER A 76 -4.99 17.88 -0.55
C SER A 76 -6.00 18.34 0.50
N GLY A 77 -7.30 18.32 0.20
CA GLY A 77 -8.38 18.74 1.08
C GLY A 77 -8.63 17.82 2.28
N PRO A 78 -9.32 18.31 3.33
CA PRO A 78 -9.57 17.55 4.55
C PRO A 78 -10.40 16.28 4.32
N LEU A 79 -11.27 16.25 3.30
CA LEU A 79 -12.08 15.08 2.98
C LEU A 79 -11.23 13.91 2.46
N ASN A 80 -10.30 14.16 1.53
CA ASN A 80 -9.38 13.13 1.05
C ASN A 80 -8.39 12.70 2.13
N ARG A 81 -7.89 13.65 2.95
CA ARG A 81 -7.04 13.31 4.11
C ARG A 81 -7.77 12.40 5.08
N GLY A 82 -9.02 12.71 5.41
CA GLY A 82 -9.85 11.87 6.28
C GLY A 82 -10.08 10.49 5.67
N PHE A 83 -10.41 10.42 4.38
CA PHE A 83 -10.61 9.15 3.67
C PHE A 83 -9.36 8.26 3.68
N ASN A 84 -8.19 8.82 3.32
CA ASN A 84 -6.91 8.12 3.36
C ASN A 84 -6.50 7.73 4.78
N PHE A 85 -6.77 8.58 5.77
CA PHE A 85 -6.44 8.30 7.17
C PHE A 85 -7.27 7.16 7.73
N TYR A 86 -8.60 7.16 7.54
CA TYR A 86 -9.46 6.16 8.15
C TYR A 86 -9.48 4.82 7.40
N ALA A 87 -9.22 4.81 6.09
CA ALA A 87 -9.05 3.57 5.35
C ALA A 87 -7.74 2.89 5.80
N CYS A 88 -7.81 1.64 6.24
CA CYS A 88 -6.66 0.84 6.60
C CYS A 88 -6.58 -0.39 5.71
N VAL A 89 -5.36 -0.84 5.41
CA VAL A 89 -5.08 -2.06 4.67
C VAL A 89 -5.74 -3.25 5.36
N GLY A 90 -6.53 -4.01 4.60
CA GLY A 90 -7.37 -5.09 5.10
C GLY A 90 -8.82 -4.72 5.39
N ASN A 91 -9.19 -3.43 5.42
CA ASN A 91 -10.58 -3.04 5.66
C ASN A 91 -11.52 -3.49 4.53
N GLU A 92 -12.75 -3.85 4.91
CA GLU A 92 -13.84 -4.14 3.96
C GLU A 92 -14.28 -2.86 3.25
N ALA A 93 -14.32 -2.94 1.92
CA ALA A 93 -14.89 -1.94 1.03
C ALA A 93 -16.16 -2.51 0.37
N VAL A 94 -17.23 -1.73 0.31
CA VAL A 94 -18.52 -2.16 -0.26
C VAL A 94 -19.00 -1.13 -1.26
N VAL A 95 -19.31 -1.57 -2.48
CA VAL A 95 -19.95 -0.74 -3.50
C VAL A 95 -21.40 -0.48 -3.09
N VAL A 96 -21.82 0.78 -3.03
CA VAL A 96 -23.16 1.17 -2.51
C VAL A 96 -24.10 1.76 -3.56
N SER A 97 -23.67 1.81 -4.83
CA SER A 97 -24.42 2.32 -5.98
C SER A 97 -24.18 1.47 -7.24
N GLY A 98 -24.89 1.79 -8.32
CA GLY A 98 -24.70 1.19 -9.64
C GLY A 98 -24.98 -0.30 -9.72
N ASP A 99 -24.56 -0.91 -10.82
CA ASP A 99 -24.82 -2.31 -11.14
C ASP A 99 -23.95 -3.27 -10.29
N ALA A 100 -22.85 -2.75 -9.74
CA ALA A 100 -21.97 -3.44 -8.82
C ALA A 100 -22.41 -3.34 -7.34
N LYS A 101 -23.55 -2.70 -7.03
CA LYS A 101 -24.01 -2.50 -5.64
C LYS A 101 -24.03 -3.80 -4.84
N GLY A 102 -23.44 -3.77 -3.65
CA GLY A 102 -23.28 -4.92 -2.77
C GLY A 102 -21.99 -5.70 -3.00
N GLY A 103 -21.25 -5.42 -4.09
CA GLY A 103 -19.92 -5.94 -4.33
C GLY A 103 -18.97 -5.58 -3.20
N LYS A 104 -18.21 -6.57 -2.73
CA LYS A 104 -17.28 -6.43 -1.61
C LYS A 104 -15.84 -6.55 -2.08
N GLY A 105 -14.96 -5.74 -1.49
CA GLY A 105 -13.54 -5.71 -1.75
C GLY A 105 -12.74 -5.45 -0.48
N VAL A 106 -11.42 -5.34 -0.66
CA VAL A 106 -10.46 -5.15 0.43
C VAL A 106 -9.50 -4.03 0.10
N VAL A 107 -9.30 -3.10 1.05
CA VAL A 107 -8.30 -2.03 0.92
C VAL A 107 -6.90 -2.64 0.92
N ILE A 108 -6.09 -2.26 -0.07
CA ILE A 108 -4.71 -2.76 -0.26
C ILE A 108 -3.67 -1.71 0.19
N GLY A 109 -3.99 -0.43 0.09
CA GLY A 109 -3.12 0.65 0.56
C GLY A 109 -3.47 2.01 -0.01
N HIS A 110 -2.52 2.93 0.10
CA HIS A 110 -2.71 4.35 -0.21
C HIS A 110 -1.58 4.86 -1.08
N HIS A 111 -1.91 5.64 -2.10
CA HIS A 111 -0.92 6.31 -2.94
C HIS A 111 -0.97 7.83 -2.69
N GLY A 112 0.06 8.34 -2.03
CA GLY A 112 0.21 9.75 -1.68
C GLY A 112 0.48 10.62 -2.91
N GLY A 113 0.08 11.89 -2.85
CA GLY A 113 0.18 12.82 -3.99
C GLY A 113 -0.92 12.61 -5.03
N ALA A 114 -1.31 11.36 -5.34
CA ALA A 114 -2.59 11.04 -5.95
C ALA A 114 -3.72 11.12 -4.91
N GLU A 115 -3.43 10.81 -3.65
CA GLU A 115 -4.40 10.73 -2.55
C GLU A 115 -5.46 9.65 -2.81
N HIS A 116 -5.06 8.56 -3.46
CA HIS A 116 -5.92 7.43 -3.76
C HIS A 116 -5.87 6.36 -2.66
N VAL A 117 -7.03 5.80 -2.34
CA VAL A 117 -7.15 4.51 -1.62
C VAL A 117 -7.33 3.41 -2.67
N ILE A 118 -6.52 2.36 -2.61
CA ILE A 118 -6.52 1.27 -3.59
C ILE A 118 -7.27 0.08 -3.02
N VAL A 119 -8.20 -0.48 -3.79
CA VAL A 119 -9.08 -1.58 -3.37
C VAL A 119 -9.07 -2.71 -4.39
N ASP A 120 -8.91 -3.94 -3.89
CA ASP A 120 -9.09 -5.16 -4.68
C ASP A 120 -10.55 -5.63 -4.59
N PHE A 121 -11.20 -5.77 -5.74
CA PHE A 121 -12.54 -6.34 -5.88
C PHE A 121 -12.50 -7.62 -6.72
N PRO A 122 -13.49 -8.53 -6.57
CA PRO A 122 -13.75 -9.61 -7.52
C PRO A 122 -13.89 -9.12 -8.96
N GLN A 123 -13.45 -9.91 -9.94
CA GLN A 123 -13.48 -9.49 -11.35
C GLN A 123 -14.91 -9.19 -11.81
N ASP A 124 -15.88 -10.03 -11.42
CA ASP A 124 -17.29 -9.84 -11.76
C ASP A 124 -17.92 -8.57 -11.14
N VAL A 125 -17.32 -8.04 -10.08
CA VAL A 125 -17.63 -6.70 -9.55
C VAL A 125 -16.94 -5.64 -10.40
N ILE A 126 -15.64 -5.79 -10.68
CA ILE A 126 -14.84 -4.84 -11.49
C ILE A 126 -15.50 -4.56 -12.85
N GLU A 127 -15.98 -5.59 -13.55
CA GLU A 127 -16.63 -5.47 -14.86
C GLU A 127 -17.95 -4.67 -14.84
N LYS A 128 -18.54 -4.45 -13.66
CA LYS A 128 -19.81 -3.72 -13.48
C LYS A 128 -19.61 -2.31 -12.92
N LEU A 129 -18.38 -1.94 -12.56
CA LEU A 129 -18.09 -0.65 -11.94
C LEU A 129 -18.05 0.47 -12.99
N THR A 130 -18.48 1.65 -12.56
CA THR A 130 -18.42 2.89 -13.33
C THR A 130 -17.85 4.03 -12.49
N PHE A 131 -17.39 5.11 -13.13
CA PHE A 131 -16.85 6.27 -12.41
C PHE A 131 -17.88 7.06 -11.58
N ASP A 132 -19.17 6.75 -11.74
CA ASP A 132 -20.25 7.32 -10.93
C ASP A 132 -20.48 6.54 -9.63
N ASP A 133 -19.81 5.40 -9.47
CA ASP A 133 -20.01 4.53 -8.32
C ASP A 133 -19.34 5.03 -7.03
N LYS A 134 -20.04 4.77 -5.92
CA LYS A 134 -19.64 5.08 -4.56
C LYS A 134 -19.24 3.83 -3.83
N VAL A 135 -18.16 3.93 -3.05
CA VAL A 135 -17.64 2.84 -2.23
C VAL A 135 -17.58 3.30 -0.78
N LEU A 136 -18.20 2.51 0.10
CA LEU A 136 -18.19 2.70 1.54
C LEU A 136 -17.16 1.76 2.16
N ILE A 137 -16.22 2.32 2.92
CA ILE A 137 -15.20 1.59 3.67
C ILE A 137 -15.53 1.66 5.15
N LYS A 138 -15.45 0.51 5.82
CA LYS A 138 -15.50 0.44 7.29
C LYS A 138 -14.10 0.70 7.85
N GLY A 139 -13.70 1.98 7.91
CA GLY A 139 -12.41 2.42 8.40
C GLY A 139 -12.13 1.92 9.82
N TYR A 140 -11.07 1.13 9.98
CA TYR A 140 -10.74 0.47 11.24
C TYR A 140 -9.25 0.09 11.31
N GLY A 141 -8.51 0.63 12.28
CA GLY A 141 -7.09 0.30 12.47
C GLY A 141 -6.24 1.46 12.97
N GLN A 142 -6.63 2.71 12.69
CA GLN A 142 -5.93 3.86 13.25
C GLN A 142 -6.03 3.87 14.78
N GLY A 143 -4.89 4.11 15.44
CA GLY A 143 -4.75 4.06 16.90
C GLY A 143 -4.45 2.66 17.45
N LEU A 144 -4.27 1.64 16.59
CA LEU A 144 -3.85 0.31 17.00
C LEU A 144 -2.47 0.34 17.67
N GLU A 145 -2.37 -0.28 18.84
CA GLU A 145 -1.13 -0.37 19.62
C GLU A 145 -0.84 -1.83 20.00
N LEU A 146 0.45 -2.17 19.99
CA LEU A 146 0.95 -3.44 20.52
C LEU A 146 1.32 -3.22 21.99
N LEU A 147 0.50 -3.71 22.91
CA LEU A 147 0.60 -3.33 24.34
C LEU A 147 1.88 -3.85 25.00
N ASP A 148 2.42 -4.96 24.51
CA ASP A 148 3.66 -5.55 25.00
C ASP A 148 4.90 -5.04 24.25
N TYR A 149 4.71 -4.24 23.19
CA TYR A 149 5.77 -3.69 22.33
C TYR A 149 5.54 -2.18 22.05
N PRO A 150 5.56 -1.31 23.07
CA PRO A 150 5.17 0.11 22.94
C PRO A 150 6.08 0.95 22.02
N ASP A 151 7.31 0.49 21.78
CA ASP A 151 8.29 1.06 20.86
C ASP A 151 8.01 0.73 19.37
N VAL A 152 7.03 -0.13 19.12
CA VAL A 152 6.56 -0.49 17.78
C VAL A 152 5.26 0.29 17.51
N LYS A 153 5.29 1.17 16.52
CA LYS A 153 4.11 1.93 16.07
C LYS A 153 3.43 1.20 14.93
N VAL A 154 2.11 1.14 14.96
CA VAL A 154 1.27 0.51 13.94
C VAL A 154 0.37 1.57 13.33
N TYR A 155 0.28 1.59 12.00
CA TYR A 155 -0.50 2.52 11.21
C TYR A 155 -1.17 1.79 10.05
N ASN A 156 -2.29 2.33 9.56
CA ASN A 156 -2.92 1.89 8.31
C ASN A 156 -3.22 0.38 8.23
N LEU A 157 -3.37 -0.34 9.36
CA LEU A 157 -3.48 -1.79 9.39
C LEU A 157 -4.74 -2.23 10.11
N ASP A 158 -5.57 -3.01 9.41
CA ASP A 158 -6.72 -3.67 10.03
C ASP A 158 -6.24 -4.67 11.10
N PRO A 159 -6.77 -4.61 12.34
CA PRO A 159 -6.43 -5.58 13.39
C PRO A 159 -6.67 -7.05 12.99
N ASP A 160 -7.69 -7.33 12.17
CA ASP A 160 -7.97 -8.69 11.66
C ASP A 160 -6.90 -9.16 10.66
N LEU A 161 -6.28 -8.23 9.93
CA LEU A 161 -5.16 -8.55 9.06
C LEU A 161 -3.89 -8.79 9.88
N LEU A 162 -3.61 -7.95 10.89
CA LEU A 162 -2.47 -8.12 11.79
C LEU A 162 -2.42 -9.53 12.39
N GLU A 163 -3.57 -10.05 12.85
CA GLU A 163 -3.68 -11.40 13.43
C GLU A 163 -3.35 -12.52 12.43
N LYS A 164 -3.55 -12.27 11.13
CA LYS A 164 -3.31 -13.25 10.05
C LYS A 164 -1.93 -13.13 9.40
N MET A 165 -1.15 -12.10 9.72
CA MET A 165 0.20 -11.88 9.16
C MET A 165 1.24 -12.91 9.61
N GLY A 166 0.91 -13.80 10.57
CA GLY A 166 1.84 -14.83 11.06
C GLY A 166 3.02 -14.27 11.86
N ILE A 167 2.81 -13.16 12.57
CA ILE A 167 3.85 -12.53 13.38
C ILE A 167 4.06 -13.34 14.68
N GLU A 168 5.30 -13.71 14.96
CA GLU A 168 5.67 -14.45 16.16
C GLU A 168 6.35 -13.55 17.20
N GLU A 169 5.93 -13.66 18.46
CA GLU A 169 6.60 -13.04 19.61
C GLU A 169 7.68 -14.00 20.14
N LYS A 170 8.96 -13.65 19.97
CA LYS A 170 10.08 -14.51 20.39
C LYS A 170 11.25 -13.68 20.93
N ASP A 171 11.76 -14.05 22.09
CA ASP A 171 12.94 -13.43 22.72
C ASP A 171 12.87 -11.89 22.81
N GLY A 172 11.67 -11.36 23.09
CA GLY A 172 11.44 -9.91 23.19
C GLY A 172 11.43 -9.18 21.83
N LYS A 173 11.34 -9.91 20.72
CA LYS A 173 11.25 -9.39 19.35
C LYS A 173 9.97 -9.82 18.66
N LEU A 174 9.66 -9.13 17.56
CA LEU A 174 8.56 -9.46 16.64
C LEU A 174 9.14 -10.02 15.35
N ARG A 175 8.96 -11.32 15.12
CA ARG A 175 9.38 -11.97 13.86
C ARG A 175 8.27 -11.79 12.84
N VAL A 176 8.48 -10.91 11.86
CA VAL A 176 7.46 -10.52 10.88
C VAL A 176 7.76 -11.14 9.51
N PRO A 177 6.87 -11.98 8.96
CA PRO A 177 7.02 -12.50 7.59
C PRO A 177 6.99 -11.37 6.55
N VAL A 178 7.99 -11.37 5.66
CA VAL A 178 8.10 -10.40 4.55
C VAL A 178 8.60 -11.10 3.28
N ALA A 179 8.18 -10.63 2.11
CA ALA A 179 8.64 -11.14 0.82
C ALA A 179 10.09 -10.72 0.53
N ALA A 180 10.49 -9.52 0.98
CA ALA A 180 11.83 -8.98 0.76
C ALA A 180 12.28 -8.05 1.89
N LYS A 181 13.60 -7.87 2.00
CA LYS A 181 14.25 -6.84 2.82
C LYS A 181 14.84 -5.79 1.88
N VAL A 182 14.31 -4.58 1.94
CA VAL A 182 14.71 -3.43 1.13
C VAL A 182 15.78 -2.64 1.88
N PRO A 183 16.99 -2.47 1.34
CA PRO A 183 17.98 -1.55 1.91
C PRO A 183 17.45 -0.12 1.96
N GLY A 184 17.66 0.60 3.06
CA GLY A 184 17.12 1.95 3.23
C GLY A 184 17.60 2.96 2.19
N TYR A 185 18.79 2.79 1.62
CA TYR A 185 19.31 3.66 0.56
C TYR A 185 18.57 3.51 -0.78
N LEU A 186 17.73 2.49 -0.93
CA LEU A 186 16.82 2.35 -2.07
C LEU A 186 15.48 3.05 -1.85
N MET A 187 15.24 3.73 -0.73
CA MET A 187 13.99 4.49 -0.55
C MET A 187 14.12 5.90 -1.11
N GLY A 188 13.14 6.33 -1.91
CA GLY A 188 13.17 7.58 -2.66
C GLY A 188 11.97 8.48 -2.42
N SER A 189 11.18 8.71 -3.47
CA SER A 189 10.02 9.61 -3.45
C SER A 189 9.12 9.35 -2.24
N GLY A 190 8.73 10.41 -1.53
CA GLY A 190 7.98 10.33 -0.28
C GLY A 190 8.82 10.32 1.01
N VAL A 191 10.15 10.13 0.93
CA VAL A 191 11.06 10.35 2.07
C VAL A 191 11.01 11.82 2.51
N GLY A 192 11.05 12.07 3.82
CA GLY A 192 10.90 13.41 4.40
C GLY A 192 9.44 13.84 4.61
N SER A 193 8.46 13.06 4.15
CA SER A 193 7.06 13.26 4.51
C SER A 193 6.90 13.23 6.05
N PRO A 194 6.21 14.22 6.65
CA PRO A 194 5.90 14.22 8.08
C PRO A 194 4.75 13.27 8.44
N SER A 195 4.05 12.72 7.45
CA SER A 195 2.94 11.78 7.64
C SER A 195 3.34 10.38 7.18
N THR A 196 3.02 9.39 8.02
CA THR A 196 3.09 7.95 7.74
C THR A 196 1.71 7.28 7.79
N VAL A 197 0.68 8.06 8.17
CA VAL A 197 -0.72 7.61 8.35
C VAL A 197 -1.59 7.84 7.10
N THR A 198 -0.96 8.33 6.02
CA THR A 198 -1.57 8.55 4.71
C THR A 198 -0.50 8.34 3.64
N GLY A 199 -0.90 7.80 2.48
CA GLY A 199 -0.02 7.60 1.32
C GLY A 199 1.13 6.62 1.55
N ASP A 200 2.15 6.73 0.71
CA ASP A 200 3.24 5.77 0.52
C ASP A 200 4.56 6.46 0.14
N TYR A 201 5.61 5.66 -0.03
CA TYR A 201 6.91 6.09 -0.50
C TYR A 201 7.60 4.96 -1.28
N ASP A 202 8.51 5.33 -2.17
CA ASP A 202 8.92 4.46 -3.26
C ASP A 202 10.21 3.70 -2.98
N ILE A 203 10.25 2.43 -3.37
CA ILE A 203 11.48 1.66 -3.57
C ILE A 203 12.04 2.05 -4.94
N MET A 204 13.14 2.79 -4.98
CA MET A 204 13.81 3.22 -6.20
C MET A 204 14.40 2.04 -6.96
N THR A 205 14.13 1.97 -8.26
CA THR A 205 14.54 0.82 -9.11
C THR A 205 15.50 1.17 -10.24
N LEU A 206 16.04 2.38 -10.27
CA LEU A 206 16.93 2.83 -11.35
C LEU A 206 18.19 1.96 -11.48
N ASP A 207 18.80 1.59 -10.35
CA ASP A 207 19.94 0.68 -10.31
C ASP A 207 19.48 -0.78 -10.35
N ARG A 208 19.36 -1.31 -11.58
CA ARG A 208 18.78 -2.63 -11.84
C ARG A 208 19.61 -3.79 -11.30
N ASP A 209 20.92 -3.62 -11.12
CA ASP A 209 21.77 -4.67 -10.58
C ASP A 209 21.53 -4.84 -9.08
N THR A 210 21.48 -3.72 -8.33
CA THR A 210 21.10 -3.73 -6.91
C THR A 210 19.66 -4.24 -6.71
N VAL A 211 18.71 -3.83 -7.55
CA VAL A 211 17.33 -4.35 -7.49
C VAL A 211 17.29 -5.88 -7.59
N LYS A 212 18.06 -6.48 -8.51
CA LYS A 212 18.15 -7.93 -8.68
C LYS A 212 18.88 -8.61 -7.53
N GLU A 213 19.95 -8.01 -7.00
CA GLU A 213 20.71 -8.52 -5.85
C GLU A 213 19.78 -8.77 -4.65
N PHE A 214 18.87 -7.83 -4.38
CA PHE A 214 17.90 -7.91 -3.30
C PHE A 214 16.57 -8.59 -3.70
N GLY A 215 16.45 -9.09 -4.94
CA GLY A 215 15.26 -9.77 -5.45
C GLY A 215 14.02 -8.87 -5.58
N LEU A 216 14.21 -7.56 -5.65
CA LEU A 216 13.14 -6.56 -5.66
C LEU A 216 12.41 -6.50 -7.01
N ASP A 217 13.03 -7.02 -8.08
CA ASP A 217 12.42 -7.19 -9.40
C ASP A 217 11.27 -8.20 -9.42
N LYS A 218 11.18 -9.04 -8.39
CA LYS A 218 10.15 -10.08 -8.22
C LYS A 218 9.02 -9.68 -7.28
N LEU A 219 9.05 -8.47 -6.73
CA LEU A 219 8.00 -7.98 -5.85
C LEU A 219 6.64 -8.03 -6.53
N ARG A 220 5.61 -8.34 -5.75
CA ARG A 220 4.23 -8.40 -6.20
C ARG A 220 3.41 -7.33 -5.51
N PHE A 221 2.35 -6.89 -6.18
CA PHE A 221 1.33 -6.08 -5.53
C PHE A 221 0.80 -6.82 -4.29
N GLY A 222 0.77 -6.14 -3.16
CA GLY A 222 0.34 -6.69 -1.88
C GLY A 222 1.39 -7.48 -1.11
N ASP A 223 2.64 -7.56 -1.58
CA ASP A 223 3.73 -8.16 -0.79
C ASP A 223 4.02 -7.28 0.44
N PHE A 224 4.21 -7.92 1.59
CA PHE A 224 4.77 -7.26 2.76
C PHE A 224 6.29 -7.19 2.63
N VAL A 225 6.88 -6.03 2.87
CA VAL A 225 8.33 -5.82 2.78
C VAL A 225 8.85 -5.21 4.07
N ALA A 226 10.11 -5.50 4.39
CA ALA A 226 10.82 -4.82 5.46
C ALA A 226 11.82 -3.82 4.88
N ILE A 227 11.67 -2.56 5.24
CA ILE A 227 12.58 -1.49 4.87
C ILE A 227 13.57 -1.31 6.01
N MET A 228 14.82 -1.63 5.70
CA MET A 228 15.93 -1.63 6.65
C MET A 228 16.47 -0.22 6.83
N ASP A 229 16.84 0.13 8.06
CA ASP A 229 17.39 1.43 8.44
C ASP A 229 16.45 2.61 8.16
N HIS A 230 15.13 2.41 8.18
CA HIS A 230 14.12 3.48 8.08
C HIS A 230 13.19 3.49 9.29
N ASP A 231 13.04 4.66 9.90
CA ASP A 231 12.13 4.96 10.99
C ASP A 231 10.92 5.73 10.43
N ASN A 232 9.76 5.08 10.48
CA ASN A 232 8.46 5.64 10.14
C ASN A 232 7.55 5.75 11.37
N THR A 233 8.12 5.95 12.57
CA THR A 233 7.29 6.14 13.79
C THR A 233 6.52 7.46 13.80
N TYR A 234 6.93 8.47 13.01
CA TYR A 234 6.20 9.72 12.84
C TYR A 234 6.23 10.19 11.38
N GLY A 235 7.37 10.76 10.97
CA GLY A 235 7.71 11.01 9.57
C GLY A 235 8.66 9.95 9.04
N ARG A 236 8.92 9.97 7.74
CA ARG A 236 9.78 8.98 7.06
C ARG A 236 11.23 9.45 7.05
N ALA A 237 12.10 8.75 7.76
CA ALA A 237 13.51 9.11 7.85
C ALA A 237 14.44 7.89 7.85
N TRP A 238 15.63 8.04 7.26
CA TRP A 238 16.70 7.07 7.43
C TRP A 238 17.22 7.13 8.87
N ARG A 239 17.31 5.97 9.52
CA ARG A 239 17.83 5.80 10.87
C ARG A 239 18.41 4.39 11.00
N LYS A 240 19.73 4.31 11.11
CA LYS A 240 20.43 3.03 11.29
C LYS A 240 19.83 2.18 12.42
N GLY A 241 19.54 0.92 12.12
CA GLY A 241 18.96 -0.05 13.05
C GLY A 241 17.44 0.01 13.22
N ALA A 242 16.78 1.02 12.63
CA ALA A 242 15.32 1.05 12.55
C ALA A 242 14.82 0.07 11.50
N VAL A 243 13.60 -0.42 11.67
CA VAL A 243 12.95 -1.33 10.73
C VAL A 243 11.50 -0.88 10.55
N THR A 244 11.09 -0.75 9.31
CA THR A 244 9.71 -0.48 8.92
C THR A 244 9.16 -1.66 8.13
N ILE A 245 7.95 -2.11 8.46
CA ILE A 245 7.16 -3.03 7.65
C ILE A 245 6.14 -2.22 6.86
N GLY A 246 6.04 -2.52 5.57
CA GLY A 246 5.03 -1.93 4.69
C GLY A 246 4.47 -2.94 3.71
N ILE A 247 3.53 -2.49 2.89
CA ILE A 247 2.91 -3.27 1.82
C ILE A 247 3.12 -2.57 0.48
N VAL A 248 3.45 -3.34 -0.57
CA VAL A 248 3.67 -2.82 -1.93
C VAL A 248 2.33 -2.57 -2.63
N ILE A 249 2.08 -1.35 -3.11
CA ILE A 249 0.72 -0.91 -3.50
C ILE A 249 0.60 -0.42 -4.95
N HIS A 250 1.69 -0.04 -5.62
CA HIS A 250 1.68 0.33 -7.04
C HIS A 250 2.89 -0.25 -7.79
N SER A 251 2.82 -0.19 -9.13
CA SER A 251 3.84 -0.78 -10.02
C SER A 251 5.18 -0.07 -9.91
N ASP A 252 6.19 -0.65 -10.56
CA ASP A 252 7.42 0.06 -10.86
C ASP A 252 7.14 1.36 -11.63
N CYS A 253 8.11 2.27 -11.56
CA CYS A 253 8.08 3.60 -12.15
C CYS A 253 9.37 3.85 -12.93
N ARG A 254 9.27 4.65 -13.99
CA ARG A 254 10.41 5.04 -14.81
C ARG A 254 11.12 6.30 -14.33
N TYR A 255 10.48 7.15 -13.53
CA TYR A 255 11.08 8.40 -13.05
C TYR A 255 12.31 8.14 -12.16
N ALA A 256 13.28 9.05 -12.24
CA ALA A 256 14.38 9.08 -11.28
C ALA A 256 13.83 9.25 -9.86
N GLY A 257 14.30 8.42 -8.92
CA GLY A 257 13.89 8.50 -7.52
C GLY A 257 12.56 7.81 -7.18
N HIS A 258 11.95 7.11 -8.14
CA HIS A 258 10.68 6.40 -7.98
C HIS A 258 10.82 4.90 -8.26
N GLY A 259 9.76 4.15 -7.95
CA GLY A 259 9.60 2.72 -8.23
C GLY A 259 8.35 2.17 -7.52
N PRO A 260 8.28 0.89 -7.11
CA PRO A 260 7.11 0.38 -6.40
C PRO A 260 6.86 1.11 -5.07
N GLY A 261 5.64 1.62 -4.89
CA GLY A 261 5.22 2.36 -3.70
C GLY A 261 4.89 1.46 -2.52
N VAL A 262 5.25 1.89 -1.32
CA VAL A 262 5.06 1.14 -0.07
C VAL A 262 4.25 1.96 0.95
N THR A 263 3.06 1.47 1.31
CA THR A 263 2.30 2.00 2.45
C THR A 263 2.89 1.46 3.76
N THR A 264 3.19 2.35 4.72
CA THR A 264 3.68 1.97 6.07
C THR A 264 2.60 1.24 6.86
N LEU A 265 2.96 0.13 7.50
CA LEU A 265 2.07 -0.63 8.39
C LEU A 265 2.58 -0.67 9.83
N MET A 266 3.89 -0.85 10.01
CA MET A 266 4.51 -0.99 11.32
C MET A 266 5.92 -0.40 11.29
N SER A 267 6.37 0.25 12.36
CA SER A 267 7.74 0.78 12.42
C SER A 267 8.28 0.76 13.84
N SER A 268 9.59 0.51 13.97
CA SER A 268 10.32 0.77 15.20
C SER A 268 11.66 1.42 14.92
N ALA A 269 11.97 2.45 15.70
CA ALA A 269 13.28 3.07 15.76
C ALA A 269 14.36 2.17 16.40
N LYS A 270 13.93 1.08 17.05
CA LYS A 270 14.76 0.10 17.75
C LYS A 270 14.76 -1.22 16.98
N PRO A 271 15.80 -2.08 17.13
CA PRO A 271 15.89 -3.38 16.45
C PRO A 271 14.98 -4.44 17.10
N ILE A 272 13.69 -4.13 17.25
CA ILE A 272 12.66 -4.98 17.85
C ILE A 272 11.96 -5.84 16.80
N ILE A 273 11.77 -5.28 15.60
CA ILE A 273 11.18 -5.99 14.47
C ILE A 273 12.29 -6.80 13.78
N GLU A 274 12.08 -8.11 13.66
CA GLU A 274 12.98 -9.05 12.99
C GLU A 274 12.29 -9.61 11.74
N PRO A 275 12.59 -9.10 10.54
CA PRO A 275 11.93 -9.58 9.34
C PRO A 275 12.43 -10.98 8.94
N VAL A 276 11.47 -11.87 8.64
CA VAL A 276 11.70 -13.25 8.21
C VAL A 276 11.23 -13.39 6.77
N ILE A 277 12.10 -13.83 5.86
CA ILE A 277 11.73 -14.00 4.45
C ILE A 277 10.70 -15.13 4.32
N SER A 278 9.61 -14.86 3.61
CA SER A 278 8.55 -15.82 3.31
C SER A 278 7.92 -15.49 1.95
N GLU A 279 7.82 -16.50 1.07
CA GLU A 279 7.13 -16.36 -0.22
C GLU A 279 5.61 -16.12 -0.07
N ASP A 280 5.10 -16.40 1.13
CA ASP A 280 3.68 -16.33 1.47
C ASP A 280 3.28 -14.99 2.09
N ALA A 281 4.24 -14.09 2.30
CA ALA A 281 4.02 -12.76 2.85
C ALA A 281 3.39 -11.80 1.83
N ASN A 282 2.15 -12.11 1.43
CA ASN A 282 1.32 -11.30 0.53
C ASN A 282 -0.13 -11.26 1.02
N ILE A 283 -0.75 -10.08 1.07
CA ILE A 283 -2.15 -9.93 1.51
C ILE A 283 -3.13 -10.78 0.69
N GLY A 284 -2.87 -10.92 -0.62
CA GLY A 284 -3.65 -11.73 -1.54
C GLY A 284 -3.70 -13.19 -1.13
N LYS A 285 -2.56 -13.74 -0.73
CA LYS A 285 -2.47 -15.13 -0.26
C LYS A 285 -3.09 -15.31 1.12
N ILE A 286 -2.94 -14.34 2.02
CA ILE A 286 -3.50 -14.39 3.38
C ILE A 286 -5.04 -14.30 3.37
N LEU A 287 -5.61 -13.48 2.48
CA LEU A 287 -7.06 -13.21 2.45
C LEU A 287 -7.80 -13.93 1.33
N GLY A 288 -7.12 -14.63 0.42
CA GLY A 288 -7.75 -15.29 -0.73
C GLY A 288 -8.31 -14.29 -1.75
N ILE A 289 -7.56 -13.22 -2.05
CA ILE A 289 -7.96 -12.15 -2.98
C ILE A 289 -6.97 -12.01 -4.14
N GLY A 290 -7.24 -11.12 -5.09
CA GLY A 290 -6.41 -10.96 -6.29
C GLY A 290 -6.25 -12.26 -7.08
N LYS A 291 -5.01 -12.68 -7.32
CA LYS A 291 -4.69 -13.94 -8.03
C LYS A 291 -5.04 -15.23 -7.28
N TRP A 292 -5.28 -15.14 -5.97
CA TRP A 292 -5.63 -16.30 -5.12
C TRP A 292 -7.13 -16.42 -4.85
N ARG A 293 -7.93 -15.55 -5.46
CA ARG A 293 -9.39 -15.64 -5.38
C ARG A 293 -9.86 -16.90 -6.10
N GLU A 294 -10.63 -17.73 -5.40
CA GLU A 294 -11.32 -18.87 -6.00
C GLU A 294 -12.34 -18.38 -7.04
N ALA A 295 -12.44 -19.12 -8.15
CA ALA A 295 -13.32 -18.78 -9.27
C ALA A 295 -14.80 -19.03 -8.97
#